data_AF-A0AA49GGL1-F1
#
_entry.id   AF-A0AA49GGL1-F1
#
_cell.length_a   1.000
_cell.length_b   1.000
_cell.length_c   1.000
_cell.angle_alpha   90.00
_cell.angle_beta   90.00
_cell.angle_gamma   90.00
#
_symmetry.space_group_name_H-M   'P 1'
#
loop_
_entity.id
_entity.type
_entity.pdbx_description
1 polymer ?
#
loop_
_entity_poly.entity_id
_entity_poly.type
_entity_poly.pdbx_seq_one_letter_code
_entity_poly.pdbx_strand_id
1 'polypeptide(L)'
;MTEQKNKLIKALRLWFEKNELDSDVEFYSQEEWRGRCEEYHNEADFIVTSEGGLHFLLNFGDSDSFYELTDSFGFIAEMGHSWNIGFYYDSDPTGKNNPNVSYKSKLRDARWREKRKYILAKCEGKCEDCGKEDNLEVHHCFYVYGNDPWEYPLDSLRGLCRDCHEKRGRIEMLLRAHLASIKTSELEEIIKNIKIITISHWKSQNPP
;
A
#
# COMPACT_ATOMS: atom_id res chain seq x y z
N MET A 1 3.90 17.15 8.22
CA MET A 1 4.56 17.01 6.91
C MET A 1 5.68 15.97 6.95
N THR A 2 6.81 16.21 7.62
CA THR A 2 7.96 15.27 7.66
C THR A 2 7.61 13.86 8.12
N GLU A 3 6.75 13.73 9.14
CA GLU A 3 6.28 12.42 9.63
C GLU A 3 5.46 11.67 8.57
N GLN A 4 4.49 12.34 7.92
CA GLN A 4 3.67 11.70 6.90
C GLN A 4 4.46 11.34 5.65
N LYS A 5 5.39 12.21 5.23
CA LYS A 5 6.37 11.89 4.17
C LYS A 5 7.13 10.60 4.50
N ASN A 6 7.66 10.48 5.72
CA ASN A 6 8.41 9.29 6.12
C ASN A 6 7.55 8.02 6.17
N LYS A 7 6.28 8.14 6.58
CA LYS A 7 5.34 7.02 6.58
C LYS A 7 5.02 6.58 5.15
N LEU A 8 4.75 7.53 4.24
CA LEU A 8 4.52 7.23 2.83
C LEU A 8 5.74 6.58 2.17
N ILE A 9 6.95 7.10 2.38
CA ILE A 9 8.18 6.50 1.82
C ILE A 9 8.33 5.05 2.28
N LYS A 10 8.08 4.74 3.56
CA LYS A 10 8.11 3.37 4.07
C LYS A 10 7.04 2.49 3.43
N ALA A 11 5.82 3.01 3.28
CA ALA A 11 4.72 2.30 2.64
C ALA A 11 5.02 1.99 1.16
N LEU A 12 5.53 2.97 0.41
CA LEU A 12 5.93 2.81 -0.98
C LEU A 12 7.04 1.78 -1.14
N ARG A 13 8.11 1.85 -0.32
CA ARG A 13 9.20 0.85 -0.37
C ARG A 13 8.69 -0.57 -0.15
N LEU A 14 7.88 -0.78 0.89
CA LEU A 14 7.29 -2.09 1.17
C LEU A 14 6.37 -2.55 0.04
N TRP A 15 5.57 -1.64 -0.52
CA TRP A 15 4.64 -1.96 -1.60
C TRP A 15 5.37 -2.29 -2.91
N PHE A 16 6.44 -1.56 -3.25
CA PHE A 16 7.28 -1.87 -4.41
C PHE A 16 7.95 -3.24 -4.27
N GLU A 17 8.59 -3.53 -3.13
CA GLU A 17 9.27 -4.81 -2.91
C GLU A 17 8.31 -6.01 -2.91
N LYS A 18 7.12 -5.83 -2.29
CA LYS A 18 6.05 -6.84 -2.28
C LYS A 18 5.59 -7.18 -3.69
N ASN A 19 5.46 -6.17 -4.55
CA ASN A 19 4.94 -6.29 -5.92
C ASN A 19 6.02 -6.40 -6.99
N GLU A 20 7.30 -6.55 -6.62
CA GLU A 20 8.44 -6.67 -7.54
C GLU A 20 8.60 -5.46 -8.49
N LEU A 21 8.28 -4.27 -7.98
CA LEU A 21 8.36 -2.99 -8.70
C LEU A 21 9.59 -2.16 -8.31
N ASP A 22 10.43 -2.66 -7.39
CA ASP A 22 11.54 -1.97 -6.78
C ASP A 22 12.84 -1.96 -7.61
N SER A 23 12.86 -2.65 -8.76
CA SER A 23 13.99 -2.58 -9.71
C SER A 23 14.18 -1.17 -10.24
N ASP A 24 15.42 -0.69 -10.16
CA ASP A 24 15.84 0.64 -10.62
C ASP A 24 15.02 1.78 -10.03
N VAL A 25 14.55 1.60 -8.79
CA VAL A 25 13.82 2.63 -8.03
C VAL A 25 14.74 3.37 -7.08
N GLU A 26 14.80 4.69 -7.22
CA GLU A 26 15.54 5.56 -6.31
C GLU A 26 14.64 6.67 -5.73
N PHE A 27 14.94 7.08 -4.50
CA PHE A 27 14.23 8.13 -3.79
C PHE A 27 15.17 9.30 -3.57
N TYR A 28 14.72 10.50 -3.95
CA TYR A 28 15.46 11.74 -3.83
C TYR A 28 14.72 12.71 -2.92
N SER A 29 15.47 13.35 -2.02
CA SER A 29 15.02 14.59 -1.40
C SER A 29 14.94 15.71 -2.43
N GLN A 30 14.19 16.77 -2.12
CA GLN A 30 14.13 17.96 -2.98
C GLN A 30 15.51 18.59 -3.21
N GLU A 31 16.37 18.59 -2.19
CA GLU A 31 17.73 19.13 -2.28
C GLU A 31 18.59 18.33 -3.27
N GLU A 32 18.60 17.00 -3.14
CA GLU A 32 19.32 16.12 -4.08
C GLU A 32 18.78 16.26 -5.50
N TRP A 33 17.45 16.37 -5.66
CA TRP A 33 16.82 16.52 -6.97
C TRP A 33 17.17 17.85 -7.66
N ARG A 34 17.11 18.98 -6.94
CA ARG A 34 17.55 20.27 -7.48
C ARG A 34 19.01 20.26 -7.90
N GLY A 35 19.86 19.51 -7.20
CA GLY A 35 21.26 19.30 -7.56
C GLY A 35 21.47 18.58 -8.90
N ARG A 36 20.49 17.82 -9.38
CA ARG A 36 20.51 17.17 -10.70
C ARG A 36 20.12 18.11 -11.85
N CYS A 37 19.55 19.28 -11.53
CA CYS A 37 19.09 20.26 -12.51
C CYS A 37 18.09 19.72 -13.54
N GLU A 38 17.19 18.84 -13.10
CA GLU A 38 16.12 18.27 -13.93
C GLU A 38 15.00 19.31 -14.19
N GLU A 39 14.23 19.14 -15.26
CA GLU A 39 13.17 20.08 -15.67
C GLU A 39 11.97 20.09 -14.71
N TYR A 40 11.52 18.91 -14.29
CA TYR A 40 10.30 18.72 -13.50
C TYR A 40 10.56 18.55 -12.00
N HIS A 41 9.51 18.69 -11.18
CA HIS A 41 9.46 18.36 -9.74
C HIS A 41 10.42 19.10 -8.81
N ASN A 42 10.94 20.26 -9.21
CA ASN A 42 11.81 21.08 -8.38
C ASN A 42 11.16 21.61 -7.09
N GLU A 43 9.83 21.55 -6.98
CA GLU A 43 9.05 21.93 -5.79
C GLU A 43 8.38 20.73 -5.08
N ALA A 44 8.65 19.49 -5.50
CA ALA A 44 8.11 18.31 -4.83
C ALA A 44 8.74 18.10 -3.44
N ASP A 45 7.99 17.49 -2.51
CA ASP A 45 8.48 17.14 -1.17
C ASP A 45 9.55 16.04 -1.22
N PHE A 46 9.41 15.12 -2.17
CA PHE A 46 10.40 14.12 -2.56
C PHE A 46 10.07 13.59 -3.96
N ILE A 47 11.06 12.98 -4.60
CA ILE A 47 10.95 12.46 -5.96
C ILE A 47 11.30 10.98 -5.93
N VAL A 48 10.61 10.19 -6.74
CA VAL A 48 10.97 8.80 -7.03
C VAL A 48 11.30 8.69 -8.51
N THR A 49 12.39 8.02 -8.84
CA THR A 49 12.70 7.63 -10.22
C THR A 49 12.47 6.14 -10.39
N SER A 50 12.11 5.71 -11.60
CA SER A 50 12.09 4.31 -11.98
C SER A 50 12.29 4.14 -13.49
N GLU A 51 13.06 3.11 -13.84
CA GLU A 51 13.18 2.62 -15.23
C GLU A 51 12.72 1.15 -15.37
N GLY A 52 12.24 0.55 -14.27
CA GLY A 52 11.89 -0.87 -14.18
C GLY A 52 10.39 -1.16 -14.13
N GLY A 53 9.99 -2.06 -13.22
CA GLY A 53 8.59 -2.50 -13.10
C GLY A 53 7.61 -1.36 -12.79
N LEU A 54 8.00 -0.43 -11.90
CA LEU A 54 7.17 0.74 -11.59
C LEU A 54 7.01 1.66 -12.81
N HIS A 55 8.06 1.88 -13.61
CA HIS A 55 7.94 2.62 -14.87
C HIS A 55 6.89 1.99 -15.80
N PHE A 56 6.94 0.68 -16.00
CA PHE A 56 5.97 0.00 -16.85
C PHE A 56 4.54 0.11 -16.30
N LEU A 57 4.37 -0.07 -14.99
CA LEU A 57 3.07 0.05 -14.33
C LEU A 57 2.46 1.44 -14.54
N LEU A 58 3.23 2.51 -14.33
CA LEU A 58 2.71 3.89 -14.37
C LEU A 58 2.44 4.39 -15.80
N ASN A 59 3.16 3.89 -16.80
CA ASN A 59 3.00 4.34 -18.19
C ASN A 59 2.02 3.46 -18.99
N PHE A 60 1.87 2.19 -18.63
CA PHE A 60 1.14 1.20 -19.45
C PHE A 60 0.21 0.28 -18.67
N GLY A 61 0.26 0.26 -17.34
CA GLY A 61 -0.50 -0.65 -16.48
C GLY A 61 -1.66 0.01 -15.73
N ASP A 62 -2.25 -0.74 -14.81
CA ASP A 62 -3.23 -0.24 -13.85
C ASP A 62 -2.52 0.35 -12.62
N SER A 63 -2.41 1.67 -12.59
CA SER A 63 -1.76 2.44 -11.53
C SER A 63 -2.71 2.89 -10.42
N ASP A 64 -3.99 2.51 -10.43
CA ASP A 64 -4.98 3.04 -9.48
C ASP A 64 -4.58 2.74 -8.03
N SER A 65 -4.05 1.54 -7.78
CA SER A 65 -3.58 1.16 -6.44
C SER A 65 -2.36 1.95 -5.97
N PHE A 66 -1.52 2.43 -6.90
CA PHE A 66 -0.38 3.29 -6.58
C PHE A 66 -0.86 4.68 -6.14
N TYR A 67 -1.72 5.32 -6.93
CA TYR A 67 -2.24 6.66 -6.62
C TYR A 67 -3.16 6.65 -5.39
N GLU A 68 -3.94 5.59 -5.19
CA GLU A 68 -4.76 5.44 -3.98
C GLU A 68 -3.88 5.34 -2.72
N LEU A 69 -2.76 4.61 -2.81
CA LEU A 69 -1.81 4.53 -1.72
C LEU A 69 -1.25 5.91 -1.39
N THR A 70 -0.82 6.70 -2.37
CA THR A 70 -0.25 8.03 -2.13
C THR A 70 -1.26 9.00 -1.53
N ASP A 71 -2.47 9.03 -2.09
CA ASP A 71 -3.57 9.88 -1.61
C ASP A 71 -3.94 9.55 -0.16
N SER A 72 -3.87 8.27 0.22
CA SER A 72 -4.15 7.85 1.59
C SER A 72 -3.20 8.46 2.64
N PHE A 73 -1.98 8.85 2.26
CA PHE A 73 -1.07 9.58 3.14
C PHE A 73 -1.17 11.11 3.02
N GLY A 74 -2.10 11.61 2.20
CA GLY A 74 -2.28 13.02 1.89
C GLY A 74 -1.26 13.57 0.90
N PHE A 75 -0.79 12.74 -0.03
CA PHE A 75 0.13 13.17 -1.08
C PHE A 75 -0.49 12.99 -2.46
N ILE A 76 -0.31 14.01 -3.29
CA ILE A 76 -0.53 13.95 -4.73
C ILE A 76 0.77 13.48 -5.37
N ALA A 77 0.70 12.41 -6.15
CA ALA A 77 1.81 11.94 -6.99
C ALA A 77 1.59 12.41 -8.42
N GLU A 78 2.59 13.03 -9.02
CA GLU A 78 2.54 13.58 -10.38
C GLU A 78 3.71 13.05 -11.20
N MET A 79 3.44 12.62 -12.44
CA MET A 79 4.46 12.22 -13.40
C MET A 79 5.10 13.46 -14.04
N GLY A 80 6.41 13.49 -14.13
CA GLY A 80 7.16 14.51 -14.87
C GLY A 80 7.57 13.95 -16.21
N HIS A 81 8.78 13.39 -16.27
CA HIS A 81 9.12 12.48 -17.36
C HIS A 81 8.49 11.10 -17.11
N SER A 82 8.50 10.23 -18.12
CA SER A 82 8.00 8.85 -17.99
C SER A 82 8.71 8.03 -16.90
N TRP A 83 9.86 8.49 -16.40
CA TRP A 83 10.71 7.80 -15.43
C TRP A 83 10.80 8.50 -14.06
N ASN A 84 10.10 9.61 -13.83
CA ASN A 84 10.12 10.28 -12.52
C ASN A 84 8.74 10.74 -12.05
N ILE A 85 8.57 10.68 -10.73
CA ILE A 85 7.34 11.00 -10.01
C ILE A 85 7.66 11.98 -8.88
N GLY A 86 7.06 13.16 -8.93
CA GLY A 86 7.08 14.12 -7.83
C GLY A 86 5.92 13.87 -6.85
N PHE A 87 6.20 13.94 -5.55
CA PHE A 87 5.19 13.79 -4.50
C PHE A 87 5.02 15.11 -3.78
N TYR A 88 3.77 15.57 -3.70
CA TYR A 88 3.40 16.87 -3.13
C TYR A 88 2.42 16.65 -1.99
N TYR A 89 2.76 17.13 -0.81
CA TYR A 89 1.88 17.05 0.35
C TYR A 89 0.69 17.98 0.13
N ASP A 90 -0.50 17.40 0.03
CA ASP A 90 -1.73 18.19 0.02
C ASP A 90 -2.03 18.63 1.46
N SER A 91 -2.06 19.95 1.65
CA SER A 91 -2.33 20.57 2.94
C SER A 91 -3.77 20.36 3.44
N ASP A 92 -4.70 19.95 2.58
CA ASP A 92 -6.09 19.66 2.95
C ASP A 92 -6.63 18.33 2.41
N PRO A 93 -6.18 17.17 2.94
CA PRO A 93 -6.71 15.88 2.52
C PRO A 93 -8.02 15.53 3.26
N THR A 94 -8.85 16.54 3.63
CA THR A 94 -9.91 16.55 4.67
C THR A 94 -9.38 16.92 6.06
N GLY A 95 -9.36 18.22 6.34
CA GLY A 95 -8.89 18.81 7.60
C GLY A 95 -9.20 18.03 8.90
N LYS A 96 -8.15 17.92 9.73
CA LYS A 96 -8.03 17.48 11.14
C LYS A 96 -7.25 16.18 11.35
N ASN A 97 -5.95 16.22 11.10
CA ASN A 97 -4.99 15.36 11.81
C ASN A 97 -4.87 15.84 13.26
N ASN A 98 -5.77 15.40 14.14
CA ASN A 98 -5.58 15.54 15.59
C ASN A 98 -5.12 14.18 16.15
N PRO A 99 -3.86 14.06 16.61
CA PRO A 99 -3.31 12.79 17.09
C PRO A 99 -4.03 12.23 18.33
N ASN A 100 -4.85 13.02 19.02
CA ASN A 100 -5.65 12.60 20.17
C ASN A 100 -7.04 12.04 19.83
N VAL A 101 -7.31 11.76 18.55
CA VAL A 101 -8.60 11.21 18.11
C VAL A 101 -8.62 9.70 18.37
N SER A 102 -9.60 9.24 19.16
CA SER A 102 -9.77 7.81 19.45
C SER A 102 -9.84 6.97 18.18
N TYR A 103 -9.36 5.73 18.22
CA TYR A 103 -9.40 4.83 17.06
C TYR A 103 -10.82 4.72 16.45
N LYS A 104 -11.85 4.63 17.31
CA LYS A 104 -13.26 4.59 16.88
C LYS A 104 -13.68 5.83 16.09
N SER A 105 -13.11 6.99 16.39
CA SER A 105 -13.35 8.22 15.65
C SER A 105 -12.64 8.22 14.30
N LYS A 106 -11.45 7.63 14.19
CA LYS A 106 -10.75 7.44 12.91
C LYS A 106 -11.55 6.59 11.93
N LEU A 107 -12.33 5.62 12.42
CA LEU A 107 -13.23 4.82 11.57
C LEU A 107 -14.41 5.61 10.97
N ARG A 108 -14.59 6.88 11.37
CA ARG A 108 -15.60 7.78 10.79
C ARG A 108 -15.00 8.79 9.82
N ASP A 109 -13.67 8.81 9.69
CA ASP A 109 -12.94 9.66 8.76
C ASP A 109 -13.37 9.35 7.31
N ALA A 110 -13.44 10.38 6.46
CA ALA A 110 -13.86 10.24 5.08
C ALA A 110 -12.91 9.30 4.30
N ARG A 111 -11.61 9.38 4.56
CA ARG A 111 -10.59 8.55 3.92
C ARG A 111 -10.81 7.07 4.21
N TRP A 112 -11.07 6.73 5.49
CA TRP A 112 -11.41 5.35 5.83
C TRP A 112 -12.74 4.90 5.22
N ARG A 113 -13.76 5.76 5.25
CA ARG A 113 -15.07 5.41 4.71
C ARG A 113 -15.03 5.10 3.22
N GLU A 114 -14.33 5.91 2.44
CA GLU A 114 -14.18 5.69 1.01
C GLU A 114 -13.32 4.45 0.72
N LYS A 115 -12.18 4.27 1.40
CA LYS A 115 -11.36 3.06 1.25
C LYS A 115 -12.15 1.79 1.63
N ARG A 116 -12.89 1.82 2.75
CA ARG A 116 -13.76 0.72 3.18
C ARG A 116 -14.82 0.41 2.12
N LYS A 117 -15.47 1.44 1.57
CA LYS A 117 -16.48 1.28 0.52
C LYS A 117 -15.88 0.65 -0.74
N TYR A 118 -14.69 1.10 -1.16
CA TYR A 118 -13.97 0.53 -2.28
C TYR A 118 -13.69 -0.97 -2.08
N ILE A 119 -13.14 -1.37 -0.93
CA ILE A 119 -12.84 -2.78 -0.65
C ILE A 119 -14.10 -3.65 -0.67
N LEU A 120 -15.19 -3.18 -0.06
CA LEU A 120 -16.45 -3.93 -0.05
C LEU A 120 -17.13 -4.01 -1.42
N ALA A 121 -16.94 -3.00 -2.28
CA ALA A 121 -17.39 -3.06 -3.66
C ALA A 121 -16.53 -4.05 -4.47
N LYS A 122 -15.21 -4.05 -4.27
CA LYS A 122 -14.27 -4.96 -4.93
C LYS A 122 -14.53 -6.42 -4.60
N CYS A 123 -14.95 -6.73 -3.37
CA CYS A 123 -15.32 -8.09 -2.99
C CYS A 123 -16.77 -8.47 -3.35
N GLU A 124 -17.47 -7.66 -4.15
CA GLU A 124 -18.86 -7.88 -4.61
C GLU A 124 -19.85 -8.13 -3.47
N GLY A 125 -19.63 -7.55 -2.29
CA GLY A 125 -20.45 -7.82 -1.12
C GLY A 125 -20.35 -9.26 -0.60
N LYS A 126 -19.29 -9.99 -0.95
CA LYS A 126 -19.00 -11.35 -0.48
C LYS A 126 -17.69 -11.41 0.32
N CYS A 127 -17.66 -12.28 1.31
CA CYS A 127 -16.46 -12.61 2.07
C CYS A 127 -15.43 -13.27 1.14
N GLU A 128 -14.24 -12.71 1.03
CA GLU A 128 -13.20 -13.22 0.12
C GLU A 128 -12.64 -14.59 0.52
N ASP A 129 -12.91 -15.06 1.75
CA ASP A 129 -12.42 -16.35 2.25
C ASP A 129 -13.48 -17.45 2.18
N CYS A 130 -14.78 -17.12 2.29
CA CYS A 130 -15.85 -18.14 2.34
C CYS A 130 -17.10 -17.85 1.50
N GLY A 131 -17.17 -16.69 0.84
CA GLY A 131 -18.28 -16.30 -0.04
C GLY A 131 -19.57 -15.85 0.65
N LYS A 132 -19.65 -15.86 2.00
CA LYS A 132 -20.83 -15.34 2.73
C LYS A 132 -21.03 -13.84 2.48
N GLU A 133 -22.27 -13.38 2.41
CA GLU A 133 -22.61 -11.96 2.14
C GLU A 133 -22.93 -11.16 3.42
N ASP A 134 -23.08 -11.84 4.56
CA ASP A 134 -23.51 -11.20 5.81
C ASP A 134 -22.36 -10.55 6.60
N ASN A 135 -22.63 -9.35 7.11
CA ASN A 135 -21.80 -8.63 8.10
C ASN A 135 -20.31 -8.52 7.69
N LEU A 136 -20.05 -8.03 6.48
CA LEU A 136 -18.70 -7.84 6.00
C LEU A 136 -17.98 -6.66 6.68
N GLU A 137 -16.73 -6.93 7.05
CA GLU A 137 -15.79 -6.01 7.65
C GLU A 137 -14.51 -6.00 6.81
N VAL A 138 -13.79 -4.87 6.84
CA VAL A 138 -12.49 -4.77 6.17
C VAL A 138 -11.40 -5.13 7.17
N HIS A 139 -10.63 -6.16 6.83
CA HIS A 139 -9.51 -6.68 7.59
C HIS A 139 -8.18 -6.10 7.08
N HIS A 140 -7.35 -5.60 7.99
CA HIS A 140 -5.95 -5.27 7.68
C HIS A 140 -5.07 -6.51 7.85
N CYS A 141 -4.45 -6.99 6.77
CA CYS A 141 -3.61 -8.22 6.78
C CYS A 141 -2.22 -8.02 7.42
N PHE A 142 -1.86 -6.77 7.72
CA PHE A 142 -0.72 -6.42 8.55
C PHE A 142 -0.93 -5.04 9.17
N TYR A 143 -0.17 -4.73 10.22
CA TYR A 143 -0.21 -3.45 10.91
C TYR A 143 1.18 -2.82 10.97
N VAL A 144 1.25 -1.53 10.66
CA VAL A 144 2.44 -0.69 10.82
C VAL A 144 2.16 0.31 11.95
N TYR A 145 3.05 0.37 12.93
CA TYR A 145 2.89 1.29 14.05
C TYR A 145 2.86 2.74 13.56
N GLY A 146 1.88 3.51 14.04
CA GLY A 146 1.69 4.92 13.68
C GLY A 146 0.86 5.15 12.43
N ASN A 147 0.51 4.10 11.67
CA ASN A 147 -0.40 4.24 10.53
C ASN A 147 -1.86 4.36 10.98
N ASP A 148 -2.59 5.24 10.30
CA ASP A 148 -4.04 5.37 10.37
C ASP A 148 -4.73 4.26 9.55
N PRO A 149 -6.03 3.98 9.79
CA PRO A 149 -6.73 2.87 9.12
C PRO A 149 -6.69 2.92 7.58
N TRP A 150 -6.60 4.10 6.99
CA TRP A 150 -6.54 4.27 5.54
C TRP A 150 -5.10 4.26 4.99
N GLU A 151 -4.06 4.29 5.81
CA GLU A 151 -2.66 4.40 5.37
C GLU A 151 -2.05 3.02 5.04
N TYR A 152 -2.74 2.26 4.20
CA TYR A 152 -2.40 0.91 3.80
C TYR A 152 -2.78 0.67 2.34
N PRO A 153 -1.99 -0.08 1.56
CA PRO A 153 -2.34 -0.39 0.17
C PRO A 153 -3.59 -1.27 0.11
N LEU A 154 -4.39 -1.09 -0.94
CA LEU A 154 -5.65 -1.83 -1.12
C LEU A 154 -5.45 -3.36 -1.08
N ASP A 155 -4.33 -3.84 -1.62
CA ASP A 155 -3.96 -5.26 -1.66
C ASP A 155 -3.51 -5.85 -0.31
N SER A 156 -3.52 -5.04 0.75
CA SER A 156 -3.31 -5.47 2.14
C SER A 156 -4.61 -5.51 2.95
N LEU A 157 -5.73 -5.15 2.31
CA LEU A 157 -7.06 -5.13 2.90
C LEU A 157 -7.90 -6.26 2.31
N ARG A 158 -8.76 -6.87 3.14
CA ARG A 158 -9.70 -7.91 2.69
C ARG A 158 -11.11 -7.68 3.23
N GLY A 159 -12.13 -7.90 2.39
CA GLY A 159 -13.53 -7.95 2.81
C GLY A 159 -13.88 -9.32 3.37
N LEU A 160 -14.11 -9.42 4.68
CA LEU A 160 -14.36 -10.69 5.37
C LEU A 160 -15.65 -10.63 6.21
N CYS A 161 -16.38 -11.75 6.26
CA CYS A 161 -17.41 -11.92 7.28
C CYS A 161 -16.74 -12.06 8.66
N ARG A 162 -17.50 -11.80 9.73
CA ARG A 162 -16.99 -11.83 11.10
C ARG A 162 -16.23 -13.13 11.47
N ASP A 163 -16.78 -14.29 11.14
CA ASP A 163 -16.15 -15.60 11.43
C ASP A 163 -14.76 -15.70 10.78
N CYS A 164 -14.67 -15.31 9.51
CA CYS A 164 -13.41 -15.30 8.76
C CYS A 164 -12.46 -14.23 9.27
N HIS A 165 -12.96 -13.05 9.63
CA HIS A 165 -12.16 -11.95 10.18
C HIS A 165 -11.46 -12.37 11.49
N GLU A 166 -12.19 -12.97 12.43
CA GLU A 166 -11.64 -13.50 13.68
C GLU A 166 -10.65 -14.64 13.43
N LYS A 167 -11.00 -15.59 12.55
CA LYS A 167 -10.13 -16.72 12.18
C LYS A 167 -8.83 -16.22 11.55
N ARG A 168 -8.91 -15.26 10.63
CA ARG A 168 -7.76 -14.71 9.90
C ARG A 168 -6.77 -14.05 10.86
N GLY A 169 -7.24 -13.15 11.73
CA GLY A 169 -6.39 -12.50 12.73
C GLY A 169 -5.67 -13.50 13.65
N ARG A 170 -6.35 -14.59 14.05
CA ARG A 170 -5.72 -15.67 14.83
C ARG A 170 -4.60 -16.38 14.06
N ILE A 171 -4.83 -16.71 12.78
CA ILE A 171 -3.85 -17.41 11.95
C ILE A 171 -2.64 -16.52 11.65
N GLU A 172 -2.85 -15.24 11.38
CA GLU A 172 -1.75 -14.28 11.16
C GLU A 172 -0.88 -14.11 12.41
N MET A 173 -1.50 -14.03 13.59
CA MET A 173 -0.77 -14.00 14.85
C MET A 173 0.03 -15.28 15.08
N LEU A 174 -0.56 -16.44 14.79
CA LEU A 174 0.13 -17.73 14.90
C LEU A 174 1.32 -17.82 13.94
N LEU A 175 1.15 -17.37 12.68
CA LEU A 175 2.24 -17.27 11.72
C LEU A 175 3.37 -16.41 12.27
N ARG A 176 3.05 -15.20 12.76
CA ARG A 176 4.05 -14.28 13.33
C ARG A 176 4.77 -14.87 14.54
N ALA A 177 4.09 -15.63 15.38
CA ALA A 177 4.70 -16.34 16.50
C ALA A 177 5.70 -17.42 16.02
N HIS A 178 5.37 -18.16 14.94
CA HIS A 178 6.29 -19.13 14.35
C HIS A 178 7.53 -18.49 13.72
N LEU A 179 7.41 -17.27 13.17
CA LEU A 179 8.56 -16.56 12.60
C LEU A 179 9.68 -16.32 13.62
N ALA A 180 9.40 -16.29 14.92
CA ALA A 180 10.42 -16.16 15.96
C ALA A 180 11.40 -17.34 16.02
N SER A 181 11.04 -18.49 15.44
CA SER A 181 11.86 -19.71 15.43
C SER A 181 12.61 -19.91 14.11
N ILE A 182 12.51 -18.97 13.17
CA ILE A 182 13.03 -19.08 11.81
C ILE A 182 14.10 -18.00 11.60
N LYS A 183 15.19 -18.33 10.92
CA LYS A 183 16.24 -17.35 10.56
C LYS A 183 15.76 -16.42 9.46
N THR A 184 16.34 -15.22 9.38
CA THR A 184 16.03 -14.27 8.30
C THR A 184 16.19 -14.89 6.90
N SER A 185 17.27 -15.65 6.66
CA SER A 185 17.50 -16.30 5.36
C SER A 185 16.43 -17.34 5.00
N GLU A 186 15.93 -18.08 5.99
CA GLU A 186 14.85 -19.07 5.80
C GLU A 186 13.50 -18.35 5.54
N LEU A 187 13.28 -17.20 6.17
CA LEU A 187 12.12 -16.35 5.90
C LEU A 187 12.15 -15.76 4.48
N GLU A 188 13.33 -15.33 4.02
CA GLU A 188 13.53 -14.87 2.64
C GLU A 188 13.20 -15.98 1.63
N GLU A 189 13.63 -17.22 1.90
CA GLU A 189 13.27 -18.39 1.08
C GLU A 189 11.75 -18.65 1.06
N ILE A 190 11.08 -18.54 2.22
CA ILE A 190 9.61 -18.65 2.30
C ILE A 190 8.93 -17.58 1.45
N ILE A 191 9.37 -16.32 1.55
CA ILE A 191 8.82 -15.21 0.75
C ILE A 191 9.01 -15.48 -0.74
N LYS A 192 10.19 -15.93 -1.16
CA LYS A 192 10.48 -16.30 -2.55
C LYS A 192 9.53 -17.41 -3.04
N ASN A 193 9.29 -18.43 -2.21
CA ASN A 193 8.37 -19.52 -2.55
C ASN A 193 6.92 -19.03 -2.66
N ILE A 194 6.47 -18.12 -1.79
CA ILE A 194 5.14 -17.49 -1.88
C ILE A 194 4.99 -16.71 -3.19
N LYS A 195 6.02 -15.97 -3.60
CA LYS A 195 6.02 -15.23 -4.89
C LYS A 195 5.84 -16.18 -6.08
N ILE A 196 6.58 -17.29 -6.11
CA ILE A 196 6.47 -18.32 -7.17
C ILE A 196 5.04 -18.88 -7.26
N ILE A 197 4.45 -19.23 -6.12
CA ILE A 197 3.08 -19.77 -6.07
C ILE A 197 2.09 -18.74 -6.62
N THR A 198 2.19 -17.48 -6.18
CA THR A 198 1.29 -16.40 -6.61
C THR A 198 1.36 -16.19 -8.14
N ILE A 199 2.57 -16.14 -8.72
CA ILE A 199 2.77 -16.01 -10.17
C ILE A 199 2.16 -17.20 -10.92
N SER A 200 2.36 -18.42 -10.41
CA SER A 200 1.82 -19.62 -11.05
C SER A 200 0.29 -19.62 -11.06
N HIS A 201 -0.34 -19.16 -9.96
CA HIS A 201 -1.78 -19.03 -9.86
C HIS A 201 -2.33 -17.98 -10.83
N TRP A 202 -1.71 -16.80 -10.89
CA TRP A 202 -2.11 -15.74 -11.81
C TRP A 202 -2.07 -16.19 -13.28
N LYS A 203 -0.99 -16.87 -13.70
CA LYS A 203 -0.86 -17.43 -15.06
C LYS A 203 -1.92 -18.47 -15.38
N SER A 204 -2.37 -19.25 -14.39
CA SER A 204 -3.43 -20.24 -14.59
C SER A 204 -4.81 -19.60 -14.82
N GLN A 205 -5.04 -18.41 -14.28
CA GLN A 205 -6.29 -17.66 -14.41
C GLN A 205 -6.30 -16.71 -15.61
N ASN A 206 -5.11 -16.36 -16.15
CA ASN A 206 -4.93 -15.45 -17.29
C ASN A 206 -4.00 -16.09 -18.33
N PRO A 207 -4.48 -17.08 -19.11
CA PRO A 207 -3.71 -17.65 -20.21
C PRO A 207 -3.44 -16.60 -21.31
N PRO A 208 -2.38 -16.79 -22.12
CA PRO A 208 -1.98 -15.86 -23.19
C PRO A 208 -3.03 -15.72 -24.30
#